data_AF-A0A4Q0YQ03-F1
#
_entry.id   AF-A0A4Q0YQ03-F1
#
_cell.length_a   1.000
_cell.length_b   1.000
_cell.length_c   1.000
_cell.angle_alpha   90.00
_cell.angle_beta   90.00
_cell.angle_gamma   90.00
#
_symmetry.space_group_name_H-M   'P 1'
#
loop_
_entity.id
_entity.type
_entity.pdbx_description
1 polymer ?
#
loop_
_entity_poly.entity_id
_entity_poly.type
_entity_poly.pdbx_seq_one_letter_code
_entity_poly.pdbx_strand_id
1 'polypeptide(L)'
;MTYGYPAKTGDFVRDHWNHFYIDSHVEQNTPTLAVMHESTDLGDEVKVTIQLLDKEGGSESTRGIDKFMLLATDTLKLSRAEFNDGNGQQQNIEPSRVVADGNTYIFENIPTLKAQTLGDVNDKTPPENTLSLVFEKPTSAVSSKEEAPTSLIFIGGSNDDFFQQANLALNYPGSFGYPYKNNQIVYSSRHQILNGNNKFEEKHKLFTPQRAEEFCAEKGMTLGLLEPFKSKAMMSFQTKFLKYGTQVGLSHETGLPIAVSVPTTYLKNKIKETDKGAVIVCKE
;
A
#
# COMPACT_ATOMS: atom_id res chain seq x y z
N MET A 1 -24.44 -16.28 25.34
CA MET A 1 -24.10 -16.69 23.96
C MET A 1 -25.19 -16.19 23.02
N THR A 2 -25.01 -15.04 22.39
CA THR A 2 -25.93 -14.51 21.38
C THR A 2 -25.32 -14.69 20.00
N TYR A 3 -25.84 -15.67 19.28
CA TYR A 3 -25.81 -15.71 17.82
C TYR A 3 -26.68 -14.56 17.28
N GLY A 4 -26.15 -13.71 16.39
CA GLY A 4 -26.99 -12.91 15.48
C GLY A 4 -26.72 -11.40 15.40
N TYR A 5 -26.67 -10.92 14.15
CA TYR A 5 -26.66 -9.53 13.65
C TYR A 5 -25.38 -8.68 13.79
N PRO A 6 -24.37 -8.91 12.91
CA PRO A 6 -23.23 -7.99 12.72
C PRO A 6 -23.66 -6.53 12.47
N ALA A 7 -24.81 -6.33 11.82
CA ALA A 7 -25.35 -5.01 11.51
C ALA A 7 -25.78 -4.20 12.73
N LYS A 8 -26.07 -4.85 13.87
CA LYS A 8 -26.45 -4.19 15.13
C LYS A 8 -25.34 -4.24 16.18
N THR A 9 -24.20 -4.85 15.87
CA THR A 9 -23.05 -4.90 16.77
C THR A 9 -22.52 -3.50 17.08
N GLY A 10 -22.50 -2.60 16.10
CA GLY A 10 -22.12 -1.20 16.32
C GLY A 10 -23.05 -0.47 17.29
N ASP A 11 -24.37 -0.64 17.13
CA ASP A 11 -25.37 -0.05 18.04
C ASP A 11 -25.29 -0.67 19.44
N PHE A 12 -25.13 -2.00 19.56
CA PHE A 12 -24.99 -2.67 20.84
C PHE A 12 -23.73 -2.25 21.59
N VAL A 13 -22.58 -2.17 20.89
CA VAL A 13 -21.32 -1.69 21.47
C VAL A 13 -21.47 -0.25 21.95
N ARG A 14 -22.08 0.63 21.13
CA ARG A 14 -22.34 2.03 21.48
C ARG A 14 -23.29 2.19 22.69
N ASP A 15 -24.38 1.41 22.73
CA ASP A 15 -25.49 1.66 23.66
C ASP A 15 -25.39 0.85 24.97
N HIS A 16 -24.61 -0.24 24.98
CA HIS A 16 -24.54 -1.18 26.11
C HIS A 16 -23.13 -1.59 26.52
N TRP A 17 -22.11 -1.22 25.74
CA TRP A 17 -20.71 -1.57 26.04
C TRP A 17 -19.81 -0.34 25.88
N ASN A 18 -20.12 0.70 26.66
CA ASN A 18 -19.49 2.02 26.64
C ASN A 18 -17.95 2.00 26.83
N HIS A 19 -17.40 0.86 27.24
CA HIS A 19 -15.98 0.62 27.47
C HIS A 19 -15.45 -0.54 26.62
N PHE A 20 -16.07 -0.87 25.49
CA PHE A 20 -15.70 -2.03 24.67
C PHE A 20 -14.22 -2.04 24.27
N TYR A 21 -13.64 -0.89 23.93
CA TYR A 21 -12.21 -0.76 23.62
C TYR A 21 -11.30 -0.68 24.87
N ILE A 22 -11.89 -0.60 26.07
CA ILE A 22 -11.21 -0.52 27.38
C ILE A 22 -11.48 -1.82 28.19
N ASP A 23 -12.25 -2.75 27.65
CA ASP A 23 -12.31 -4.11 28.17
C ASP A 23 -10.93 -4.71 27.94
N SER A 24 -10.19 -4.96 29.02
CA SER A 24 -8.81 -5.45 28.96
C SER A 24 -8.59 -6.66 28.05
N HIS A 25 -9.61 -7.48 27.76
CA HIS A 25 -9.49 -8.57 26.78
C HIS A 25 -9.62 -8.12 25.31
N VAL A 26 -10.43 -7.10 25.04
CA VAL A 26 -10.60 -6.50 23.71
C VAL A 26 -9.48 -5.50 23.42
N GLU A 27 -9.08 -4.71 24.42
CA GLU A 27 -7.97 -3.75 24.39
C GLU A 27 -6.64 -4.42 24.04
N GLN A 28 -6.37 -5.61 24.60
CA GLN A 28 -5.19 -6.41 24.25
C GLN A 28 -5.14 -6.84 22.77
N ASN A 29 -6.27 -6.85 22.07
CA ASN A 29 -6.40 -7.42 20.73
C ASN A 29 -6.84 -6.39 19.66
N THR A 30 -7.14 -5.15 20.06
CA THR A 30 -7.70 -4.13 19.17
C THR A 30 -6.86 -2.87 19.22
N PRO A 31 -6.37 -2.35 18.07
CA PRO A 31 -5.63 -1.09 18.06
C PRO A 31 -6.46 0.04 18.69
N THR A 32 -5.90 0.67 19.73
CA THR A 32 -6.54 1.78 20.45
C THR A 32 -6.46 3.09 19.67
N LEU A 33 -5.51 3.18 18.73
CA LEU A 33 -5.36 4.31 17.80
C LEU A 33 -5.59 3.87 16.36
N ALA A 34 -6.33 4.69 15.61
CA ALA A 34 -6.41 4.53 14.16
C ALA A 34 -5.19 5.18 13.49
N VAL A 35 -4.72 4.54 12.43
CA VAL A 35 -3.66 5.09 11.58
C VAL A 35 -4.30 5.70 10.34
N MET A 36 -4.12 7.00 10.16
CA MET A 36 -4.38 7.69 8.90
C MET A 36 -3.10 7.69 8.08
N HIS A 37 -3.22 7.49 6.77
CA HIS A 37 -2.06 7.49 5.90
C HIS A 37 -2.34 8.17 4.56
N GLU A 38 -1.29 8.67 3.95
CA GLU A 38 -1.24 9.09 2.56
C GLU A 38 0.01 8.50 1.90
N SER A 39 -0.07 8.15 0.62
CA SER A 39 1.08 7.74 -0.15
C SER A 39 1.28 8.66 -1.34
N THR A 40 2.52 9.08 -1.57
CA THR A 40 2.89 10.03 -2.62
C THR A 40 4.03 9.46 -3.45
N ASP A 41 3.91 9.56 -4.77
CA ASP A 41 4.96 9.20 -5.71
C ASP A 41 5.97 10.35 -5.84
N LEU A 42 7.25 10.10 -5.56
CA LEU A 42 8.34 11.08 -5.65
C LEU A 42 9.26 10.84 -6.87
N GLY A 43 8.85 9.99 -7.81
CA GLY A 43 9.67 9.61 -8.97
C GLY A 43 10.38 8.27 -8.72
N ASP A 44 11.61 8.30 -8.22
CA ASP A 44 12.38 7.09 -7.89
C ASP A 44 12.09 6.54 -6.49
N GLU A 45 11.34 7.30 -5.70
CA GLU A 45 10.95 6.96 -4.34
C GLU A 45 9.44 7.05 -4.15
N VAL A 46 8.94 6.42 -3.09
CA VAL A 46 7.56 6.55 -2.60
C VAL A 46 7.59 7.02 -1.15
N LYS A 47 6.78 8.01 -0.82
CA LYS A 47 6.61 8.50 0.55
C LYS A 47 5.27 8.01 1.11
N VAL A 48 5.31 7.46 2.31
CA VAL A 48 4.12 7.12 3.12
C VAL A 48 4.11 8.05 4.32
N THR A 49 3.13 8.93 4.38
CA THR A 49 2.90 9.82 5.52
C THR A 49 1.87 9.16 6.44
N ILE A 50 2.19 9.09 7.73
CA ILE A 50 1.40 8.46 8.78
C ILE A 50 1.01 9.51 9.82
N GLN A 51 -0.25 9.44 10.24
CA GLN A 51 -0.85 10.22 11.32
C GLN A 51 -1.69 9.29 12.20
N LEU A 52 -1.90 9.70 13.45
CA LEU A 52 -2.71 8.95 14.40
C LEU A 52 -4.00 9.68 14.70
N LEU A 53 -5.08 8.91 14.78
CA LEU A 53 -6.41 9.37 15.12
C LEU A 53 -6.88 8.67 16.39
N ASP A 54 -7.17 9.46 17.42
CA ASP A 54 -7.87 9.01 18.61
C ASP A 54 -9.37 9.08 18.36
N LYS A 55 -9.99 7.91 18.28
CA LYS A 55 -11.44 7.78 18.00
C LYS A 55 -12.30 8.16 19.21
N GLU A 56 -11.72 8.22 20.40
CA GLU A 56 -12.43 8.48 21.66
C GLU A 56 -12.28 9.93 22.13
N GLY A 57 -11.31 10.68 21.58
CA GLY A 57 -10.99 12.03 22.00
C GLY A 57 -12.07 13.05 21.60
N GLY A 58 -12.67 13.72 22.58
CA GLY A 58 -13.70 14.74 22.36
C GLY A 58 -13.18 16.18 22.22
N SER A 59 -11.97 16.48 22.72
CA SER A 59 -11.39 17.84 22.67
C SER A 59 -9.87 17.88 22.51
N GLU A 60 -9.12 17.04 23.24
CA GLU A 60 -7.68 16.83 23.06
C GLU A 60 -7.34 15.37 23.36
N SER A 61 -6.40 14.78 22.61
CA SER A 61 -5.87 13.44 22.89
C SER A 61 -4.52 13.52 23.60
N THR A 62 -4.37 12.73 24.66
CA THR A 62 -3.07 12.50 25.32
C THR A 62 -2.35 11.26 24.81
N ARG A 63 -2.97 10.52 23.88
CA ARG A 63 -2.43 9.27 23.34
C ARG A 63 -1.43 9.56 22.23
N GLY A 64 -0.44 8.68 22.09
CA GLY A 64 0.58 8.82 21.06
C GLY A 64 1.66 7.75 21.16
N ILE A 65 2.29 7.42 20.04
CA ILE A 65 3.32 6.37 20.00
C ILE A 65 4.71 7.00 20.06
N ASP A 66 5.64 6.31 20.70
CA ASP A 66 7.05 6.71 20.84
C ASP A 66 8.03 5.62 20.40
N LYS A 67 7.50 4.49 19.89
CA LYS A 67 8.24 3.40 19.29
C LYS A 67 7.40 2.72 18.23
N PHE A 68 8.04 2.21 17.20
CA PHE A 68 7.37 1.43 16.17
C PHE A 68 8.30 0.43 15.48
N MET A 69 7.68 -0.55 14.84
CA MET A 69 8.31 -1.52 13.97
C MET A 69 7.71 -1.42 12.57
N LEU A 70 8.58 -1.45 11.57
CA LEU A 70 8.23 -1.60 10.17
C LEU A 70 8.65 -2.97 9.69
N LEU A 71 7.72 -3.76 9.17
CA LEU A 71 8.01 -4.99 8.46
C LEU A 71 7.70 -4.74 6.99
N ALA A 72 8.73 -4.68 6.17
CA ALA A 72 8.60 -4.52 4.73
C ALA A 72 8.88 -5.85 4.04
N THR A 73 8.26 -6.10 2.90
CA THR A 73 8.71 -7.16 2.00
C THR A 73 10.09 -6.86 1.44
N ASP A 74 10.82 -7.90 1.02
CA ASP A 74 12.19 -7.78 0.47
C ASP A 74 12.38 -6.81 -0.72
N THR A 75 11.31 -6.48 -1.40
CA THR A 75 11.26 -5.54 -2.53
C THR A 75 11.14 -4.07 -2.13
N LEU A 76 10.80 -3.77 -0.87
CA LEU A 76 10.53 -2.41 -0.39
C LEU A 76 11.57 -2.00 0.64
N LYS A 77 12.49 -1.13 0.25
CA LYS A 77 13.63 -0.71 1.08
C LYS A 77 13.41 0.69 1.61
N LEU A 78 13.58 0.88 2.92
CA LEU A 78 13.47 2.19 3.55
C LEU A 78 14.72 3.01 3.22
N SER A 79 14.54 4.15 2.56
CA SER A 79 15.60 5.12 2.29
C SER A 79 15.85 6.02 3.50
N ARG A 80 14.77 6.56 4.09
CA ARG A 80 14.81 7.47 5.24
C ARG A 80 13.46 7.52 5.95
N ALA A 81 13.48 7.92 7.22
CA ALA A 81 12.30 8.24 7.99
C ALA A 81 12.42 9.64 8.59
N GLU A 82 11.33 10.41 8.53
CA GLU A 82 11.29 11.80 8.95
C GLU A 82 10.09 11.99 9.89
N PHE A 83 10.30 12.66 11.01
CA PHE A 83 9.25 13.08 11.92
C PHE A 83 9.02 14.58 11.76
N ASN A 84 7.76 14.99 11.63
CA ASN A 84 7.36 16.39 11.64
C ASN A 84 6.52 16.66 12.91
N ASP A 85 6.97 17.61 13.71
CA ASP A 85 6.35 17.95 14.98
C ASP A 85 5.16 18.90 14.85
N GLY A 86 4.55 19.17 16.02
CA GLY A 86 3.45 20.14 16.27
C GLY A 86 3.56 21.45 15.52
N ASN A 87 4.80 21.88 15.31
CA ASN A 87 5.20 23.23 15.01
C ASN A 87 5.85 23.32 13.62
N GLY A 88 5.80 22.25 12.82
CA GLY A 88 6.40 22.18 11.50
C GLY A 88 7.92 21.95 11.49
N GLN A 89 8.52 21.59 12.63
CA GLN A 89 9.91 21.17 12.68
C GLN A 89 10.05 19.73 12.22
N GLN A 90 10.82 19.56 11.16
CA GLN A 90 11.16 18.27 10.61
C GLN A 90 12.50 17.78 11.14
N GLN A 91 12.56 16.53 11.57
CA GLN A 91 13.78 15.84 11.99
C GLN A 91 13.86 14.46 11.35
N ASN A 92 15.06 14.03 10.98
CA ASN A 92 15.28 12.65 10.53
C ASN A 92 15.36 11.74 11.75
N ILE A 93 14.76 10.56 11.62
CA ILE A 93 14.84 9.50 12.62
C ILE A 93 15.43 8.25 11.98
N GLU A 94 16.26 7.54 12.72
CA GLU A 94 16.96 6.34 12.25
C GLU A 94 16.49 5.11 13.03
N PRO A 95 16.46 3.93 12.41
CA PRO A 95 16.12 2.71 13.12
C PRO A 95 17.19 2.40 14.16
N SER A 96 16.79 2.16 15.40
CA SER A 96 17.67 1.70 16.48
C SER A 96 18.30 0.35 16.15
N ARG A 97 17.58 -0.50 15.40
CA ARG A 97 18.07 -1.78 14.89
C ARG A 97 17.32 -2.18 13.63
N VAL A 98 18.02 -2.92 12.77
CA VAL A 98 17.45 -3.56 11.59
C VAL A 98 17.70 -5.07 11.69
N VAL A 99 16.63 -5.86 11.54
CA VAL A 99 16.63 -7.32 11.67
C VAL A 99 15.97 -7.99 10.46
N ALA A 100 15.91 -9.32 10.46
CA ALA A 100 15.30 -10.12 9.38
C ALA A 100 15.87 -9.75 8.00
N ASP A 101 17.18 -9.89 7.83
CA ASP A 101 17.91 -9.59 6.59
C ASP A 101 17.71 -8.18 6.01
N GLY A 102 17.42 -7.18 6.84
CA GLY A 102 17.23 -5.80 6.38
C GLY A 102 15.78 -5.41 6.11
N ASN A 103 14.82 -6.29 6.39
CA ASN A 103 13.41 -6.08 6.05
C ASN A 103 12.55 -5.64 7.24
N THR A 104 13.10 -5.69 8.46
CA THR A 104 12.41 -5.22 9.67
C THR A 104 13.21 -4.12 10.34
N TYR A 105 12.60 -2.93 10.42
CA TYR A 105 13.20 -1.72 10.99
C TYR A 105 12.52 -1.44 12.32
N ILE A 106 13.29 -1.29 13.39
CA ILE A 106 12.76 -1.04 14.74
C ILE A 106 13.25 0.32 15.18
N PHE A 107 12.30 1.19 15.52
CA PHE A 107 12.51 2.55 16.01
C PHE A 107 12.07 2.60 17.47
N GLU A 108 13.01 2.91 18.35
CA GLU A 108 12.78 3.01 19.79
C GLU A 108 13.07 4.45 20.23
N ASN A 109 12.23 4.99 21.11
CA ASN A 109 12.39 6.33 21.70
C ASN A 109 12.38 7.46 20.65
N ILE A 110 11.47 7.35 19.68
CA ILE A 110 11.21 8.45 18.75
C ILE A 110 10.43 9.56 19.49
N PRO A 111 10.50 10.81 19.01
CA PRO A 111 9.60 11.86 19.46
C PRO A 111 8.15 11.43 19.28
N THR A 112 7.31 11.69 20.30
CA THR A 112 5.97 11.13 20.37
C THR A 112 5.12 11.60 19.18
N LEU A 113 4.71 10.64 18.34
CA LEU A 113 3.71 10.85 17.32
C LEU A 113 2.35 10.93 18.02
N LYS A 114 1.85 12.14 18.21
CA LYS A 114 0.61 12.40 18.96
C LYS A 114 -0.61 12.08 18.12
N ALA A 115 -1.62 11.48 18.74
CA ALA A 115 -2.92 11.29 18.11
C ALA A 115 -3.69 12.61 18.06
N GLN A 116 -4.43 12.80 16.98
CA GLN A 116 -5.37 13.91 16.81
C GLN A 116 -6.78 13.42 17.11
N THR A 117 -7.66 14.30 17.56
CA THR A 117 -9.09 13.96 17.69
C THR A 117 -9.81 14.11 16.34
N LEU A 118 -11.02 13.56 16.23
CA LEU A 118 -11.87 13.80 15.06
C LEU A 118 -12.21 15.30 14.87
N GLY A 119 -12.31 16.06 15.95
CA GLY A 119 -12.51 17.52 15.89
C GLY A 119 -11.31 18.21 15.25
N ASP A 120 -10.10 17.89 15.72
CA ASP A 120 -8.85 18.47 15.20
C ASP A 120 -8.69 18.21 13.69
N VAL A 121 -8.97 16.99 13.23
CA VAL A 121 -8.85 16.62 11.81
C VAL A 121 -9.83 17.39 10.93
N ASN A 122 -11.03 17.70 11.44
CA ASN A 122 -12.05 18.42 10.66
C ASN A 122 -11.84 19.94 10.67
N ASP A 123 -11.26 20.48 11.75
CA ASP A 123 -11.11 21.93 11.96
C ASP A 123 -9.74 22.48 11.54
N LYS A 124 -8.69 21.65 11.49
CA LYS A 124 -7.32 22.10 11.17
C LYS A 124 -6.89 21.77 9.75
N THR A 125 -6.26 22.75 9.10
CA THR A 125 -5.38 22.57 7.93
C THR A 125 -4.09 23.34 8.23
N PRO A 126 -2.88 22.73 8.28
CA PRO A 126 -2.44 21.36 7.94
C PRO A 126 -2.13 20.48 9.19
N PRO A 127 -1.75 19.19 9.02
CA PRO A 127 -1.49 18.29 10.14
C PRO A 127 -0.22 18.66 10.92
N GLU A 128 -0.40 18.84 12.23
CA GLU A 128 0.65 19.26 13.16
C GLU A 128 1.49 18.08 13.67
N ASN A 129 1.31 16.82 13.25
CA ASN A 129 2.17 15.73 13.78
C ASN A 129 2.17 14.53 12.84
N THR A 130 3.28 14.28 12.14
CA THR A 130 3.33 13.23 11.11
C THR A 130 4.64 12.46 11.12
N LEU A 131 4.55 11.17 10.78
CA LEU A 131 5.68 10.31 10.48
C LEU A 131 5.73 10.07 8.97
N SER A 132 6.81 10.46 8.31
CA SER A 132 7.04 10.22 6.89
C SER A 132 8.05 9.11 6.70
N LEU A 133 7.66 8.06 5.99
CA LEU A 133 8.53 6.93 5.65
C LEU A 133 8.76 6.96 4.15
N VAL A 134 10.02 7.08 3.72
CA VAL A 134 10.37 7.14 2.30
C VAL A 134 11.09 5.87 1.92
N PHE A 135 10.58 5.21 0.89
CA PHE A 135 11.09 3.95 0.37
C PHE A 135 11.56 4.12 -1.07
N GLU A 136 12.59 3.37 -1.44
CA GLU A 136 12.94 3.17 -2.85
C GLU A 136 11.75 2.56 -3.59
N LYS A 137 11.51 3.00 -4.83
CA LYS A 137 10.43 2.46 -5.63
C LYS A 137 10.70 0.98 -5.95
N PRO A 138 9.79 0.05 -5.58
CA PRO A 138 10.02 -1.37 -5.77
C PRO A 138 10.03 -1.73 -7.26
N THR A 139 10.84 -2.73 -7.63
CA THR A 139 10.97 -3.22 -9.02
C THR A 139 10.11 -4.45 -9.33
N SER A 140 9.28 -4.88 -8.37
CA SER A 140 8.40 -6.05 -8.46
C SER A 140 7.13 -5.78 -7.64
N ALA A 141 5.99 -6.29 -8.11
CA ALA A 141 4.74 -6.23 -7.36
C ALA A 141 4.63 -7.37 -6.33
N VAL A 142 5.43 -8.43 -6.49
CA VAL A 142 5.48 -9.60 -5.62
C VAL A 142 6.88 -9.75 -5.03
N SER A 143 6.93 -9.99 -3.73
CA SER A 143 8.14 -10.34 -2.98
C SER A 143 8.77 -11.62 -3.52
N SER A 144 10.11 -11.65 -3.57
CA SER A 144 10.83 -12.84 -4.02
C SER A 144 11.05 -13.88 -2.91
N LYS A 145 11.06 -13.44 -1.64
CA LYS A 145 11.24 -14.30 -0.47
C LYS A 145 9.92 -14.79 0.12
N GLU A 146 8.95 -13.91 0.24
CA GLU A 146 7.68 -14.16 0.92
C GLU A 146 6.57 -14.65 -0.03
N GLU A 147 6.79 -14.56 -1.35
CA GLU A 147 5.79 -14.86 -2.39
C GLU A 147 4.46 -14.09 -2.21
N ALA A 148 4.52 -12.95 -1.52
CA ALA A 148 3.39 -12.11 -1.17
C ALA A 148 3.43 -10.76 -1.92
N PRO A 149 2.32 -9.99 -1.99
CA PRO A 149 2.34 -8.64 -2.54
C PRO A 149 3.38 -7.77 -1.83
N THR A 150 4.03 -6.89 -2.59
CA THR A 150 4.95 -5.88 -2.03
C THR A 150 4.17 -5.01 -1.06
N SER A 151 4.58 -5.03 0.20
CA SER A 151 3.78 -4.49 1.30
C SER A 151 4.65 -4.02 2.45
N LEU A 152 4.01 -3.20 3.29
CA LEU A 152 4.55 -2.64 4.51
C LEU A 152 3.54 -2.90 5.64
N ILE A 153 4.03 -3.40 6.77
CA ILE A 153 3.29 -3.47 8.03
C ILE A 153 3.96 -2.53 9.01
N PHE A 154 3.17 -1.66 9.61
CA PHE A 154 3.55 -0.73 10.65
C PHE A 154 2.86 -1.16 11.95
N ILE A 155 3.63 -1.26 13.02
CA ILE A 155 3.15 -1.55 14.38
C ILE A 155 3.78 -0.53 15.32
N GLY A 156 2.98 0.40 15.82
CA GLY A 156 3.38 1.43 16.79
C GLY A 156 2.87 1.13 18.20
N GLY A 157 3.61 1.59 19.20
CA GLY A 157 3.23 1.49 20.61
C GLY A 157 3.80 2.62 21.46
N SER A 158 3.45 2.62 22.75
CA SER A 158 3.94 3.59 23.74
C SER A 158 4.80 2.91 24.82
N ASN A 159 5.81 3.60 25.36
CA ASN A 159 6.50 3.17 26.57
C ASN A 159 5.69 3.45 27.84
N ASP A 160 4.90 4.52 27.83
CA ASP A 160 4.09 4.95 28.97
C ASP A 160 2.82 4.12 29.12
N ASP A 161 2.36 3.49 28.03
CA ASP A 161 1.18 2.62 28.00
C ASP A 161 1.41 1.38 27.13
N PHE A 162 1.51 0.22 27.78
CA PHE A 162 1.73 -1.08 27.12
C PHE A 162 0.52 -1.58 26.31
N PHE A 163 -0.68 -1.03 26.56
CA PHE A 163 -1.89 -1.40 25.83
C PHE A 163 -2.13 -0.50 24.61
N GLN A 164 -1.45 0.64 24.55
CA GLN A 164 -1.62 1.56 23.44
C GLN A 164 -0.92 1.05 22.18
N GLN A 165 -1.70 0.77 21.13
CA GLN A 165 -1.20 0.21 19.89
C GLN A 165 -1.84 0.88 18.67
N ALA A 166 -1.03 1.09 17.63
CA ALA A 166 -1.44 1.57 16.33
C ALA A 166 -0.90 0.64 15.23
N ASN A 167 -1.78 0.04 14.42
CA ASN A 167 -1.37 -0.90 13.38
C ASN A 167 -1.84 -0.45 12.00
N LEU A 168 -0.99 -0.65 11.00
CA LEU A 168 -1.31 -0.37 9.61
C LEU A 168 -0.67 -1.44 8.71
N ALA A 169 -1.43 -1.97 7.76
CA ALA A 169 -0.91 -2.81 6.69
C ALA A 169 -1.23 -2.14 5.34
N LEU A 170 -0.19 -1.94 4.53
CA LEU A 170 -0.26 -1.28 3.24
C LEU A 170 0.32 -2.18 2.16
N ASN A 171 -0.41 -2.32 1.05
CA ASN A 171 0.17 -2.83 -0.18
C ASN A 171 0.72 -1.66 -0.99
N TYR A 172 1.87 -1.85 -1.63
CA TYR A 172 2.40 -0.84 -2.54
C TYR A 172 1.40 -0.58 -3.68
N PRO A 173 1.01 0.68 -3.91
CA PRO A 173 0.06 1.03 -4.94
C PRO A 173 0.74 0.95 -6.31
N GLY A 174 0.44 -0.12 -7.07
CA GLY A 174 1.02 -0.32 -8.40
C GLY A 174 0.66 0.77 -9.43
N SER A 175 -0.18 1.75 -9.08
CA SER A 175 -0.40 2.99 -9.84
C SER A 175 0.79 3.95 -9.84
N PHE A 176 1.70 3.85 -8.86
CA PHE A 176 2.97 4.59 -8.83
C PHE A 176 4.03 3.95 -9.74
N GLY A 177 3.74 2.75 -10.23
CA GLY A 177 4.58 2.03 -11.19
C GLY A 177 5.73 1.29 -10.53
N TYR A 178 6.33 0.40 -11.31
CA TYR A 178 7.50 -0.39 -10.96
C TYR A 178 8.57 -0.19 -12.03
N PRO A 179 9.74 0.37 -11.70
CA PRO A 179 10.84 0.48 -12.62
C PRO A 179 11.22 -0.89 -13.18
N TYR A 180 11.36 -0.95 -14.50
CA TYR A 180 11.64 -2.16 -15.25
C TYR A 180 12.67 -1.88 -16.37
N LYS A 181 13.18 -2.96 -16.97
CA LYS A 181 14.30 -2.90 -17.91
C LYS A 181 14.02 -1.99 -19.11
N ASN A 182 15.09 -1.43 -19.68
CA ASN A 182 15.05 -0.59 -20.89
C ASN A 182 14.21 0.69 -20.71
N ASN A 183 14.33 1.32 -19.54
CA ASN A 183 13.58 2.52 -19.14
C ASN A 183 12.06 2.32 -19.29
N GLN A 184 11.59 1.11 -18.99
CA GLN A 184 10.17 0.81 -18.97
C GLN A 184 9.66 0.87 -17.55
N ILE A 185 8.43 1.32 -17.37
CA ILE A 185 7.76 1.32 -16.08
C ILE A 185 6.47 0.53 -16.22
N VAL A 186 6.29 -0.41 -15.30
CA VAL A 186 5.14 -1.30 -15.29
C VAL A 186 4.12 -0.76 -14.31
N TYR A 187 2.87 -0.63 -14.73
CA TYR A 187 1.77 -0.15 -13.88
C TYR A 187 0.71 -1.23 -13.71
N SER A 188 0.16 -1.31 -12.50
CA SER A 188 -1.00 -2.15 -12.21
C SER A 188 -1.84 -1.49 -11.14
N SER A 189 -3.05 -1.06 -11.49
CA SER A 189 -3.95 -0.40 -10.53
C SER A 189 -5.07 -1.33 -10.13
N ARG A 190 -5.52 -1.21 -8.89
CA ARG A 190 -6.71 -1.90 -8.38
C ARG A 190 -7.84 -0.90 -8.14
N HIS A 191 -9.07 -1.37 -8.19
CA HIS A 191 -10.25 -0.59 -7.86
C HIS A 191 -11.23 -1.47 -7.07
N GLN A 192 -11.99 -0.85 -6.19
CA GLN A 192 -13.06 -1.53 -5.49
C GLN A 192 -14.32 -1.49 -6.34
N ILE A 193 -14.93 -2.65 -6.53
CA ILE A 193 -16.23 -2.79 -7.19
C ILE A 193 -17.20 -3.45 -6.23
N LEU A 194 -18.42 -2.93 -6.16
CA LEU A 194 -19.50 -3.57 -5.45
C LEU A 194 -19.97 -4.78 -6.27
N ASN A 195 -19.85 -5.98 -5.72
CA ASN A 195 -20.34 -7.18 -6.37
C ASN A 195 -21.86 -7.38 -6.15
N GLY A 196 -22.45 -8.37 -6.82
CA GLY A 196 -23.89 -8.68 -6.72
C GLY A 196 -24.37 -9.09 -5.32
N ASN A 197 -23.47 -9.30 -4.36
CA ASN A 197 -23.77 -9.60 -2.96
C ASN A 197 -23.57 -8.37 -2.05
N ASN A 198 -23.49 -7.17 -2.62
CA ASN A 198 -23.21 -5.91 -1.90
C ASN A 198 -21.89 -5.95 -1.10
N LYS A 199 -20.92 -6.74 -1.53
CA LYS A 199 -19.58 -6.74 -0.97
C LYS A 199 -18.63 -6.01 -1.90
N PHE A 200 -17.83 -5.11 -1.34
CA PHE A 200 -16.72 -4.54 -2.09
C PHE A 200 -15.67 -5.62 -2.36
N GLU A 201 -15.33 -5.79 -3.63
CA GLU A 201 -14.30 -6.68 -4.10
C GLU A 201 -13.22 -5.84 -4.78
N GLU A 202 -11.97 -6.05 -4.40
CA GLU A 202 -10.85 -5.40 -5.05
C GLU A 202 -10.50 -6.16 -6.35
N LYS A 203 -10.53 -5.46 -7.49
CA LYS A 203 -10.13 -6.02 -8.79
C LYS A 203 -9.11 -5.15 -9.49
N HIS A 204 -8.32 -5.77 -10.35
CA HIS A 204 -7.44 -5.03 -11.25
C HIS A 204 -8.25 -4.19 -12.24
N LYS A 205 -7.84 -2.94 -12.42
CA LYS A 205 -8.36 -2.05 -13.46
C LYS A 205 -7.84 -2.55 -14.82
N LEU A 206 -8.76 -2.64 -15.79
CA LEU A 206 -8.47 -3.13 -17.13
C LEU A 206 -8.45 -1.98 -18.13
N PHE A 207 -7.46 -1.98 -19.03
CA PHE A 207 -7.20 -0.93 -20.01
C PHE A 207 -7.19 -1.50 -21.41
N THR A 208 -7.88 -0.84 -22.34
CA THR A 208 -7.71 -1.08 -23.78
C THR A 208 -6.34 -0.54 -24.22
N PRO A 209 -5.79 -0.97 -25.38
CA PRO A 209 -4.55 -0.39 -25.92
C PRO A 209 -4.59 1.14 -25.99
N GLN A 210 -5.66 1.72 -26.55
CA GLN A 210 -5.84 3.17 -26.61
C GLN A 210 -5.81 3.85 -25.23
N ARG A 211 -6.53 3.30 -24.23
CA ARG A 211 -6.52 3.88 -22.88
C ARG A 211 -5.18 3.72 -22.18
N ALA A 212 -4.41 2.69 -22.53
CA ALA A 212 -3.07 2.49 -22.00
C ALA A 212 -2.09 3.50 -22.61
N GLU A 213 -2.23 3.83 -23.90
CA GLU A 213 -1.47 4.90 -24.55
C GLU A 213 -1.75 6.26 -23.90
N GLU A 214 -3.04 6.60 -23.70
CA GLU A 214 -3.46 7.81 -22.98
C GLU A 214 -2.87 7.84 -21.57
N PHE A 215 -2.94 6.73 -20.82
CA PHE A 215 -2.37 6.61 -19.48
C PHE A 215 -0.84 6.83 -19.45
N CYS A 216 -0.10 6.26 -20.40
CA CYS A 216 1.35 6.49 -20.48
C CYS A 216 1.64 7.95 -20.86
N ALA A 217 0.87 8.54 -21.78
CA ALA A 217 1.03 9.93 -22.20
C ALA A 217 0.77 10.93 -21.07
N GLU A 218 -0.24 10.69 -20.22
CA GLU A 218 -0.50 11.47 -19.00
C GLU A 218 0.71 11.50 -18.04
N LYS A 219 1.55 10.47 -18.09
CA LYS A 219 2.79 10.35 -17.31
C LYS A 219 4.03 10.82 -18.08
N GLY A 220 3.86 11.42 -19.26
CA GLY A 220 4.97 11.88 -20.11
C GLY A 220 5.73 10.75 -20.80
N MET A 221 5.13 9.56 -20.93
CA MET A 221 5.74 8.34 -21.48
C MET A 221 5.00 7.86 -22.73
N THR A 222 5.59 6.91 -23.43
CA THR A 222 4.96 6.16 -24.51
C THR A 222 4.61 4.73 -24.08
N LEU A 223 3.83 4.01 -24.88
CA LEU A 223 3.56 2.60 -24.61
C LEU A 223 4.84 1.77 -24.79
N GLY A 224 5.14 0.91 -23.82
CA GLY A 224 6.35 0.09 -23.81
C GLY A 224 6.16 -1.26 -24.50
N LEU A 225 7.27 -1.87 -24.94
CA LEU A 225 7.28 -3.19 -25.57
C LEU A 225 7.02 -4.29 -24.54
N LEU A 226 6.04 -5.14 -24.86
CA LEU A 226 5.83 -6.39 -24.13
C LEU A 226 7.01 -7.34 -24.33
N GLU A 227 7.28 -8.17 -23.33
CA GLU A 227 8.30 -9.22 -23.44
C GLU A 227 7.94 -10.21 -24.57
N PRO A 228 8.94 -10.82 -25.23
CA PRO A 228 8.68 -11.81 -26.27
C PRO A 228 7.79 -12.95 -25.77
N PHE A 229 6.71 -13.20 -26.50
CA PHE A 229 5.76 -14.26 -26.17
C PHE A 229 6.51 -15.60 -26.22
N LYS A 230 6.31 -16.44 -25.18
CA LYS A 230 7.02 -17.73 -24.99
C LYS A 230 8.51 -17.62 -24.67
N SER A 231 8.93 -16.53 -24.05
CA SER A 231 10.27 -16.42 -23.49
C SER A 231 10.27 -16.65 -21.98
N LYS A 232 11.43 -17.03 -21.43
CA LYS A 232 11.68 -16.97 -19.99
C LYS A 232 11.49 -15.55 -19.44
N ALA A 233 11.70 -14.53 -20.27
CA ALA A 233 11.50 -13.13 -19.90
C ALA A 233 10.03 -12.83 -19.63
N MET A 234 9.11 -13.28 -20.49
CA MET A 234 7.66 -13.15 -20.26
C MET A 234 7.21 -13.91 -19.01
N MET A 235 7.75 -15.10 -18.75
CA MET A 235 7.45 -15.83 -17.50
C MET A 235 7.90 -15.06 -16.27
N SER A 236 9.14 -14.55 -16.30
CA SER A 236 9.68 -13.73 -15.21
C SER A 236 8.87 -12.45 -15.02
N PHE A 237 8.42 -11.82 -16.11
CA PHE A 237 7.60 -10.62 -16.08
C PHE A 237 6.26 -10.88 -15.39
N GLN A 238 5.53 -11.93 -15.79
CA GLN A 238 4.26 -12.28 -15.16
C GLN A 238 4.44 -12.64 -13.68
N THR A 239 5.48 -13.39 -13.32
CA THR A 239 5.74 -13.70 -11.91
C THR A 239 6.01 -12.46 -11.07
N LYS A 240 6.71 -11.46 -11.62
CA LYS A 240 7.02 -10.21 -10.92
C LYS A 240 5.81 -9.29 -10.72
N PHE A 241 4.96 -9.16 -11.75
CA PHE A 241 3.95 -8.10 -11.77
C PHE A 241 2.51 -8.60 -11.63
N LEU A 242 2.14 -9.64 -12.39
CA LEU A 242 0.82 -10.26 -12.28
C LEU A 242 0.80 -11.64 -12.91
N LYS A 243 0.82 -12.67 -12.07
CA LYS A 243 0.87 -14.06 -12.53
C LYS A 243 -0.41 -14.39 -13.30
N TYR A 244 -0.24 -14.79 -14.56
CA TYR A 244 -1.35 -15.08 -15.50
C TYR A 244 -2.28 -13.91 -15.78
N GLY A 245 -1.86 -12.69 -15.44
CA GLY A 245 -2.60 -11.47 -15.74
C GLY A 245 -2.61 -11.14 -17.22
N THR A 246 -3.66 -10.44 -17.65
CA THR A 246 -3.68 -9.78 -18.96
C THR A 246 -2.77 -8.57 -18.95
N GLN A 247 -2.18 -8.27 -20.08
CA GLN A 247 -1.16 -7.24 -20.25
C GLN A 247 -1.51 -6.35 -21.43
N VAL A 248 -1.06 -5.10 -21.40
CA VAL A 248 -1.22 -4.14 -22.48
C VAL A 248 0.10 -3.39 -22.70
N GLY A 249 0.50 -3.29 -23.96
CA GLY A 249 1.77 -2.71 -24.38
C GLY A 249 1.89 -2.74 -25.91
N LEU A 250 3.09 -2.48 -26.43
CA LEU A 250 3.42 -2.71 -27.84
C LEU A 250 3.78 -4.18 -28.06
N SER A 251 3.23 -4.77 -29.11
CA SER A 251 3.58 -6.13 -29.54
C SER A 251 5.06 -6.20 -29.88
N HIS A 252 5.76 -7.18 -29.29
CA HIS A 252 7.16 -7.42 -29.63
C HIS A 252 7.38 -7.89 -31.09
N GLU A 253 6.32 -8.43 -31.74
CA GLU A 253 6.41 -8.94 -33.12
C GLU A 253 6.12 -7.84 -34.15
N THR A 254 5.11 -7.00 -33.88
CA THR A 254 4.60 -6.03 -34.86
C THR A 254 4.88 -4.57 -34.50
N GLY A 255 5.25 -4.29 -33.25
CA GLY A 255 5.41 -2.93 -32.74
C GLY A 255 4.10 -2.16 -32.58
N LEU A 256 2.95 -2.81 -32.75
CA LEU A 256 1.62 -2.16 -32.64
C LEU A 256 1.04 -2.32 -31.23
N PRO A 257 0.22 -1.37 -30.74
CA PRO A 257 -0.49 -1.49 -29.48
C PRO A 257 -1.38 -2.73 -29.44
N ILE A 258 -1.24 -3.53 -28.39
CA ILE A 258 -1.94 -4.80 -28.23
C ILE A 258 -2.25 -5.05 -26.75
N ALA A 259 -3.36 -5.73 -26.49
CA ALA A 259 -3.62 -6.34 -25.20
C ALA A 259 -3.68 -7.86 -25.35
N VAL A 260 -3.01 -8.57 -24.45
CA VAL A 260 -2.84 -10.02 -24.52
C VAL A 260 -3.17 -10.70 -23.20
N SER A 261 -3.77 -11.88 -23.29
CA SER A 261 -3.84 -12.85 -22.20
C SER A 261 -2.79 -13.92 -22.44
N VAL A 262 -1.92 -14.10 -21.44
CA VAL A 262 -0.89 -15.16 -21.45
C VAL A 262 -1.25 -16.14 -20.34
N PRO A 263 -2.06 -17.19 -20.64
CA PRO A 263 -2.48 -18.17 -19.65
C PRO A 263 -1.37 -19.17 -19.32
N THR A 264 -1.61 -19.89 -18.23
CA THR A 264 -0.64 -20.71 -17.48
C THR A 264 0.27 -21.65 -18.28
N THR A 265 -0.15 -22.16 -19.43
CA THR A 265 0.58 -23.21 -20.17
C THR A 265 1.48 -22.71 -21.31
N TYR A 266 1.56 -21.40 -21.58
CA TYR A 266 2.44 -20.77 -22.61
C TYR A 266 2.43 -21.41 -24.01
N LEU A 267 1.42 -22.22 -24.33
CA LEU A 267 1.23 -22.83 -25.64
C LEU A 267 0.79 -21.74 -26.64
N LYS A 268 1.37 -21.75 -27.85
CA LYS A 268 1.12 -20.72 -28.89
C LYS A 268 -0.37 -20.47 -29.16
N ASN A 269 -1.18 -21.53 -29.13
CA ASN A 269 -2.62 -21.51 -29.37
C ASN A 269 -3.44 -20.99 -28.17
N LYS A 270 -2.82 -20.77 -27.01
CA LYS A 270 -3.50 -20.29 -25.80
C LYS A 270 -3.18 -18.83 -25.47
N ILE A 271 -2.09 -18.26 -25.99
CA ILE A 271 -1.90 -16.82 -25.95
C ILE A 271 -2.94 -16.21 -26.89
N LYS A 272 -3.78 -15.33 -26.35
CA LYS A 272 -4.87 -14.73 -27.10
C LYS A 272 -4.77 -13.22 -26.99
N GLU A 273 -4.98 -12.55 -28.10
CA GLU A 273 -5.34 -11.15 -28.09
C GLU A 273 -6.65 -10.99 -27.30
N THR A 274 -6.72 -9.91 -26.55
CA THR A 274 -7.85 -9.55 -25.72
C THR A 274 -8.10 -8.07 -25.85
N ASP A 275 -9.31 -7.63 -25.54
CA ASP A 275 -9.65 -6.22 -25.64
C ASP A 275 -8.94 -5.36 -24.59
N LYS A 276 -8.57 -5.95 -23.43
CA LYS A 276 -8.04 -5.22 -22.28
C LYS A 276 -6.98 -5.95 -21.46
N GLY A 277 -5.99 -5.20 -20.97
CA GLY A 277 -4.92 -5.65 -20.07
C GLY A 277 -5.03 -5.07 -18.66
N ALA A 278 -4.60 -5.82 -17.64
CA ALA A 278 -4.51 -5.39 -16.24
C ALA A 278 -3.15 -4.75 -15.89
N VAL A 279 -2.10 -5.18 -16.59
CA VAL A 279 -0.74 -4.66 -16.45
C VAL A 279 -0.41 -3.81 -17.67
N ILE A 280 -0.03 -2.55 -17.45
CA ILE A 280 0.40 -1.62 -18.51
C ILE A 280 1.92 -1.55 -18.48
N VAL A 281 2.55 -1.61 -19.65
CA VAL A 281 3.98 -1.30 -19.80
C VAL A 281 4.09 0.05 -20.49
N CYS A 282 4.71 1.02 -19.83
CA CYS A 282 5.08 2.32 -20.40
C CYS A 282 6.59 2.39 -20.60
N LYS A 283 7.06 3.32 -21.42
CA LYS A 283 8.47 3.57 -21.71
C LYS A 283 8.75 5.07 -21.78
N GLU A 284 9.81 5.48 -21.10
CA GLU A 284 10.37 6.84 -21.17
C GLU A 284 10.99 7.16 -22.54
#